data_AF-A0A7X1E8A5-F1
#
_entry.id   AF-A0A7X1E8A5-F1
#
_cell.length_a   1.000
_cell.length_b   1.000
_cell.length_c   1.000
_cell.angle_alpha   90.00
_cell.angle_beta   90.00
_cell.angle_gamma   90.00
#
_symmetry.space_group_name_H-M   'P 1'
#
loop_
_entity.id
_entity.type
_entity.pdbx_description
1 polymer ?
#
loop_
_entity_poly.entity_id
_entity_poly.type
_entity_poly.pdbx_seq_one_letter_code
_entity_poly.pdbx_strand_id
1 'polypeptide(L)'
;MIPTSTRLSYANGYIELGMLKEANEELAAIVGSDRLLDDVLSLRTKLYLEMENWELLAATAKQLAQQAPQLVHAWIHWAYALREMNLNAQAKSIALDGLKQHPRNAILWFNLACYCSLLGELQDSSDHLDTAIKLDKTFEKEAVDDPDLTALWDWLKSDT
;
A
#
# COMPACT_ATOMS: atom_id res chain seq x y z
N MET A 1 26.33 0.77 -22.02
CA MET A 1 25.54 0.93 -20.78
C MET A 1 24.12 0.46 -21.09
N ILE A 2 23.54 -0.44 -20.29
CA ILE A 2 22.15 -0.90 -20.49
C ILE A 2 21.22 0.28 -20.15
N PRO A 3 20.28 0.68 -21.02
CA PRO A 3 19.34 1.76 -20.75
C PRO A 3 18.44 1.48 -19.55
N THR A 4 18.02 2.52 -18.82
CA THR A 4 17.11 2.41 -17.67
C THR A 4 15.82 1.69 -18.04
N SER A 5 15.21 1.98 -19.20
CA SER A 5 14.00 1.29 -19.68
C SER A 5 14.20 -0.22 -19.88
N THR A 6 15.37 -0.64 -20.37
CA THR A 6 15.71 -2.07 -20.52
C THR A 6 15.86 -2.75 -19.16
N ARG A 7 16.51 -2.09 -18.18
CA ARG A 7 16.62 -2.62 -16.82
C ARG A 7 15.27 -2.76 -16.14
N LEU A 8 14.37 -1.80 -16.32
CA LEU A 8 12.99 -1.89 -15.82
C LEU A 8 12.25 -3.08 -16.41
N SER A 9 12.39 -3.33 -17.72
CA SER A 9 11.78 -4.49 -18.36
C SER A 9 12.31 -5.81 -17.77
N TYR A 10 13.62 -5.94 -17.56
CA TYR A 10 14.22 -7.13 -16.94
C TYR A 10 13.78 -7.30 -15.50
N ALA A 11 13.86 -6.24 -14.69
CA ALA A 11 13.43 -6.27 -13.30
C ALA A 11 11.96 -6.68 -13.16
N ASN A 12 11.06 -6.16 -14.00
CA ASN A 12 9.65 -6.54 -13.95
C ASN A 12 9.45 -8.02 -14.30
N GLY A 13 10.12 -8.52 -15.34
CA GLY A 13 10.07 -9.94 -15.70
C GLY A 13 10.59 -10.84 -14.57
N TYR A 14 11.68 -10.45 -13.90
CA TYR A 14 12.19 -11.18 -12.75
C TYR A 14 11.23 -11.16 -11.56
N ILE A 15 10.59 -10.03 -11.25
CA ILE A 15 9.57 -9.97 -10.18
C ILE A 15 8.41 -10.91 -10.49
N GLU A 16 7.90 -10.91 -11.72
CA GLU A 16 6.79 -11.79 -12.15
C GLU A 16 7.15 -13.28 -12.05
N LEU A 17 8.43 -13.63 -12.09
CA LEU A 17 8.95 -14.99 -11.93
C LEU A 17 9.38 -15.30 -10.48
N GLY A 18 9.21 -14.38 -9.53
CA GLY A 18 9.68 -14.54 -8.14
C GLY A 18 11.20 -14.46 -7.95
N MET A 19 11.93 -14.02 -8.97
CA MET A 19 13.39 -13.86 -8.98
C MET A 19 13.78 -12.50 -8.37
N LEU A 20 13.45 -12.31 -7.09
CA LEU A 20 13.53 -10.99 -6.43
C LEU A 20 14.97 -10.48 -6.30
N LYS A 21 15.96 -11.38 -6.20
CA LYS A 21 17.38 -11.00 -6.12
C LYS A 21 17.84 -10.38 -7.44
N GLU A 22 17.57 -11.03 -8.56
CA GLU A 22 17.92 -10.57 -9.90
C GLU A 22 17.20 -9.28 -10.26
N ALA A 23 15.92 -9.16 -9.87
CA ALA A 23 15.18 -7.91 -9.99
C ALA A 23 15.84 -6.76 -9.22
N ASN A 24 16.27 -7.02 -7.98
CA ASN A 24 16.94 -6.03 -7.16
C ASN A 24 18.30 -5.61 -7.75
N GLU A 25 19.06 -6.56 -8.30
CA GLU A 25 20.33 -6.28 -8.97
C GLU A 25 20.15 -5.36 -10.20
N GLU A 26 19.12 -5.60 -11.02
CA GLU A 26 18.80 -4.73 -12.14
C GLU A 26 18.39 -3.31 -11.70
N LEU A 27 17.56 -3.19 -10.65
CA LEU A 27 17.14 -1.90 -10.11
C LEU A 27 18.25 -1.14 -9.37
N ALA A 28 19.20 -1.86 -8.77
CA ALA A 28 20.37 -1.28 -8.12
C ALA A 28 21.38 -0.73 -9.14
N ALA A 29 21.42 -1.29 -10.35
CA ALA A 29 22.28 -0.83 -11.43
C ALA A 29 21.78 0.46 -12.12
N ILE A 30 20.58 0.95 -11.79
CA ILE A 30 20.08 2.27 -12.21
C ILE A 30 20.71 3.33 -11.29
N VAL A 31 21.40 4.31 -11.87
CA VAL A 31 22.20 5.32 -11.15
C VAL A 31 21.81 6.76 -11.52
N GLY A 32 22.34 7.74 -10.79
CA GLY A 32 22.12 9.16 -11.09
C GLY A 32 20.68 9.61 -10.83
N SER A 33 20.21 10.55 -11.66
CA SER A 33 18.84 11.11 -11.63
C SER A 33 17.77 10.08 -11.97
N ASP A 34 18.10 9.07 -12.78
CA ASP A 34 17.15 8.04 -13.22
C ASP A 34 16.57 7.24 -12.04
N ARG A 35 17.30 7.16 -10.92
CA ARG A 35 16.82 6.53 -9.67
C ARG A 35 15.54 7.15 -9.11
N LEU A 36 15.24 8.39 -9.50
CA LEU A 36 14.09 9.16 -9.03
C LEU A 36 12.95 9.18 -10.05
N LEU A 37 13.06 8.50 -11.19
CA LEU A 37 11.96 8.40 -12.14
C LEU A 37 10.79 7.62 -11.52
N ASP A 38 9.56 8.06 -11.79
CA ASP A 38 8.34 7.45 -11.25
C ASP A 38 8.24 5.95 -11.53
N ASP A 39 8.63 5.52 -12.73
CA ASP A 39 8.63 4.11 -13.14
C ASP A 39 9.64 3.28 -12.33
N VAL A 40 10.80 3.87 -12.01
CA VAL A 40 11.85 3.22 -11.21
C VAL A 40 11.40 3.09 -9.76
N LEU A 41 10.83 4.15 -9.20
CA LEU A 41 10.28 4.13 -7.85
C LEU A 41 9.10 3.15 -7.75
N SER A 42 8.19 3.14 -8.74
CA SER A 42 7.05 2.22 -8.79
C SER A 42 7.51 0.76 -8.80
N LEU A 43 8.51 0.43 -9.61
CA LEU A 43 8.99 -0.95 -9.69
C LEU A 43 9.79 -1.37 -8.44
N ARG A 44 10.51 -0.43 -7.80
CA ARG A 44 11.12 -0.67 -6.48
C ARG A 44 10.07 -0.89 -5.39
N THR A 45 9.00 -0.11 -5.38
CA THR A 45 7.86 -0.33 -4.48
C THR A 45 7.27 -1.72 -4.69
N LYS A 46 7.03 -2.14 -5.94
CA LYS A 46 6.56 -3.51 -6.24
C LYS A 46 7.55 -4.56 -5.71
N LEU A 47 8.84 -4.41 -6.00
CA LEU A 47 9.88 -5.34 -5.51
C LEU A 47 9.89 -5.44 -3.97
N TYR A 48 9.88 -4.31 -3.26
CA TYR A 48 9.97 -4.31 -1.80
C TYR A 48 8.70 -4.82 -1.13
N LEU A 49 7.54 -4.70 -1.78
CA LEU A 49 6.32 -5.37 -1.36
C LEU A 49 6.48 -6.89 -1.42
N GLU A 50 6.95 -7.43 -2.55
CA GLU A 50 7.19 -8.87 -2.73
C GLU A 50 8.28 -9.42 -1.80
N MET A 51 9.25 -8.59 -1.42
CA MET A 51 10.31 -8.94 -0.46
C MET A 51 9.88 -8.79 1.01
N GLU A 52 8.67 -8.28 1.28
CA GLU A 52 8.22 -7.91 2.62
C GLU A 52 9.19 -6.94 3.34
N ASN A 53 9.90 -6.10 2.57
CA ASN A 53 10.84 -5.12 3.13
C ASN A 53 10.12 -3.81 3.42
N TRP A 54 9.43 -3.78 4.56
CA TRP A 54 8.51 -2.69 4.93
C TRP A 54 9.19 -1.33 5.05
N GLU A 55 10.43 -1.26 5.54
CA GLU A 55 11.18 0.00 5.66
C GLU A 55 11.48 0.60 4.28
N LEU A 56 12.00 -0.21 3.35
CA LEU A 56 12.29 0.24 1.99
C LEU A 56 11.02 0.49 1.18
N LEU A 57 9.98 -0.30 1.41
CA LEU A 57 8.66 -0.09 0.82
C LEU A 57 8.11 1.28 1.23
N ALA A 58 8.07 1.57 2.53
CA ALA A 58 7.57 2.84 3.06
C ALA A 58 8.39 4.02 2.54
N ALA A 59 9.72 3.94 2.55
CA ALA A 59 10.59 5.01 2.06
C ALA A 59 10.38 5.31 0.57
N THR A 60 10.31 4.26 -0.26
CA THR A 60 10.17 4.40 -1.71
C THR A 60 8.76 4.85 -2.09
N ALA A 61 7.74 4.26 -1.47
CA ALA A 61 6.34 4.62 -1.70
C ALA A 61 6.03 6.04 -1.24
N LYS A 62 6.60 6.49 -0.11
CA LYS A 62 6.54 7.89 0.34
C LYS A 62 7.08 8.84 -0.72
N GLN A 63 8.29 8.56 -1.22
CA GLN A 63 8.90 9.42 -2.23
C GLN A 63 8.03 9.50 -3.48
N LEU A 64 7.52 8.35 -3.95
CA LEU A 64 6.63 8.29 -5.11
C LEU A 64 5.32 9.04 -4.88
N ALA A 65 4.69 8.90 -3.71
CA ALA A 65 3.44 9.59 -3.38
C ALA A 65 3.62 11.12 -3.32
N GLN A 66 4.78 11.59 -2.86
CA GLN A 66 5.12 13.02 -2.84
C GLN A 66 5.44 13.57 -4.23
N GLN A 67 6.09 12.78 -5.09
CA GLN A 67 6.47 13.18 -6.45
C GLN A 67 5.31 13.10 -7.44
N ALA A 68 4.49 12.05 -7.32
CA ALA A 68 3.39 11.72 -8.21
C ALA A 68 2.12 11.40 -7.41
N PRO A 69 1.47 12.39 -6.76
CA PRO A 69 0.30 12.17 -5.90
C PRO A 69 -0.88 11.50 -6.59
N GLN A 70 -0.96 11.57 -7.92
CA GLN A 70 -1.97 10.90 -8.75
C GLN A 70 -1.83 9.37 -8.80
N LEU A 71 -0.70 8.81 -8.36
CA LEU A 71 -0.46 7.38 -8.34
C LEU A 71 -0.97 6.78 -7.02
N VAL A 72 -2.21 6.28 -7.05
CA VAL A 72 -2.88 5.77 -5.84
C VAL A 72 -2.13 4.62 -5.17
N HIS A 73 -1.45 3.76 -5.93
CA HIS A 73 -0.67 2.64 -5.38
C HIS A 73 0.47 3.10 -4.47
N ALA A 74 1.02 4.29 -4.68
CA ALA A 74 2.05 4.85 -3.81
C ALA A 74 1.51 5.13 -2.40
N TRP A 75 0.32 5.69 -2.30
CA TRP A 75 -0.36 5.93 -1.02
C TRP A 75 -0.75 4.62 -0.33
N ILE A 76 -1.32 3.69 -1.10
CA ILE A 76 -1.71 2.36 -0.60
C ILE A 76 -0.50 1.64 0.00
N HIS A 77 0.58 1.48 -0.77
CA HIS A 77 1.76 0.76 -0.32
C HIS A 77 2.49 1.48 0.83
N TRP A 78 2.50 2.81 0.86
CA TRP A 78 3.09 3.55 1.97
C TRP A 78 2.32 3.31 3.27
N ALA A 79 0.99 3.45 3.24
CA ALA A 79 0.17 3.20 4.42
C ALA A 79 0.24 1.73 4.87
N TYR A 80 0.21 0.80 3.91
CA TYR A 80 0.31 -0.64 4.17
C TYR A 80 1.63 -1.03 4.83
N ALA A 81 2.77 -0.54 4.31
CA ALA A 81 4.08 -0.77 4.92
C ALA A 81 4.15 -0.27 6.37
N LEU A 82 3.54 0.89 6.66
CA LEU A 82 3.48 1.41 8.02
C LEU A 82 2.63 0.52 8.94
N ARG A 83 1.54 -0.07 8.44
CA ARG A 83 0.76 -1.05 9.21
C ARG A 83 1.57 -2.30 9.53
N GLU A 84 2.30 -2.85 8.56
CA GLU A 84 3.16 -4.02 8.79
C GLU A 84 4.25 -3.75 9.84
N MET A 85 4.68 -2.49 9.96
CA MET A 85 5.59 -2.02 11.01
C MET A 85 4.90 -1.69 12.34
N ASN A 86 3.60 -1.98 12.50
CA ASN A 86 2.76 -1.62 13.65
C ASN A 86 2.65 -0.12 13.93
N LEU A 87 2.87 0.73 12.93
CA LEU A 87 2.75 2.19 13.00
C LEU A 87 1.34 2.65 12.59
N ASN A 88 0.31 2.04 13.17
CA ASN A 88 -1.10 2.14 12.73
C ASN A 88 -1.63 3.58 12.67
N ALA A 89 -1.25 4.43 13.63
CA ALA A 89 -1.65 5.85 13.62
C ALA A 89 -1.05 6.60 12.41
N GLN A 90 0.19 6.28 12.03
CA GLN A 90 0.81 6.85 10.83
C GLN A 90 0.17 6.27 9.57
N ALA A 91 -0.09 4.95 9.54
CA ALA A 91 -0.79 4.30 8.43
C ALA A 91 -2.17 4.95 8.16
N LYS A 92 -2.96 5.18 9.22
CA LYS A 92 -4.23 5.94 9.17
C LYS A 92 -4.04 7.33 8.57
N SER A 93 -3.05 8.09 9.06
CA SER A 93 -2.76 9.43 8.56
C SER A 93 -2.45 9.43 7.05
N ILE A 94 -1.63 8.49 6.59
CA ILE A 94 -1.25 8.38 5.17
C ILE A 94 -2.43 7.93 4.31
N ALA A 95 -3.27 7.00 4.79
CA ALA A 95 -4.48 6.59 4.08
C ALA A 95 -5.46 7.77 3.89
N LEU A 96 -5.65 8.59 4.93
CA LEU A 96 -6.45 9.82 4.85
C LEU A 96 -5.88 10.82 3.84
N ASP A 97 -4.56 11.03 3.82
CA ASP A 97 -3.91 11.90 2.84
C ASP A 97 -4.08 11.35 1.41
N GLY A 98 -3.97 10.03 1.22
CA GLY A 98 -4.26 9.37 -0.04
C GLY A 98 -5.71 9.60 -0.50
N LEU A 99 -6.68 9.49 0.41
CA LEU A 99 -8.10 9.72 0.13
C LEU A 99 -8.44 11.17 -0.23
N LYS A 100 -7.67 12.15 0.23
CA LYS A 100 -7.83 13.55 -0.24
C LYS A 100 -7.59 13.65 -1.75
N GLN A 101 -6.68 12.85 -2.30
CA GLN A 101 -6.37 12.81 -3.73
C GLN A 101 -7.25 11.80 -4.49
N HIS A 102 -7.58 10.68 -3.84
CA HIS A 102 -8.28 9.53 -4.43
C HIS A 102 -9.55 9.19 -3.66
N PRO A 103 -10.54 10.09 -3.55
CA PRO A 103 -11.68 9.95 -2.64
C PRO A 103 -12.61 8.76 -2.95
N ARG A 104 -12.48 8.16 -4.13
CA ARG A 104 -13.28 7.01 -4.59
C ARG A 104 -12.48 5.71 -4.67
N ASN A 105 -11.27 5.65 -4.11
CA ASN A 105 -10.48 4.44 -4.10
C ASN A 105 -10.92 3.50 -2.97
N ALA A 106 -11.48 2.34 -3.32
CA ALA A 106 -12.02 1.39 -2.36
C ALA A 106 -10.94 0.77 -1.46
N ILE A 107 -9.75 0.48 -1.99
CA ILE A 107 -8.62 -0.09 -1.21
C ILE A 107 -8.19 0.86 -0.10
N LEU A 108 -8.07 2.16 -0.37
CA LEU A 108 -7.71 3.14 0.66
C LEU A 108 -8.78 3.25 1.75
N TRP A 109 -10.07 3.19 1.40
CA TRP A 109 -11.15 3.16 2.39
C TRP A 109 -11.13 1.87 3.22
N PHE A 110 -10.88 0.73 2.60
CA PHE A 110 -10.78 -0.56 3.29
C PHE A 110 -9.60 -0.57 4.26
N ASN A 111 -8.41 -0.16 3.81
CA ASN A 111 -7.23 -0.04 4.66
C ASN A 111 -7.46 0.94 5.81
N LEU A 112 -8.13 2.07 5.55
CA LEU A 112 -8.48 3.03 6.59
C LEU A 112 -9.41 2.40 7.66
N ALA A 113 -10.39 1.60 7.23
CA ALA A 113 -11.25 0.86 8.16
C ALA A 113 -10.43 -0.11 9.04
N CYS A 114 -9.51 -0.86 8.45
CA CYS A 114 -8.60 -1.76 9.16
C CYS A 114 -7.78 -1.01 10.20
N TYR A 115 -7.18 0.12 9.82
CA TYR A 115 -6.34 0.91 10.73
C TYR A 115 -7.15 1.53 11.88
N CYS A 116 -8.37 2.00 11.62
CA CYS A 116 -9.29 2.47 12.67
C CYS A 116 -9.66 1.32 13.64
N SER A 117 -9.92 0.11 13.13
CA SER A 117 -10.19 -1.07 13.98
C SER A 117 -9.01 -1.40 14.87
N LEU A 118 -7.79 -1.44 14.32
CA LEU A 118 -6.55 -1.65 15.08
C LEU A 118 -6.30 -0.58 16.16
N LEU A 119 -6.85 0.62 15.99
CA LEU A 119 -6.75 1.74 16.93
C LEU A 119 -7.93 1.80 17.93
N GLY A 120 -8.93 0.92 17.80
CA GLY A 120 -10.13 0.93 18.63
C GLY A 120 -11.14 2.03 18.27
N GLU A 121 -11.01 2.64 17.09
CA GLU A 121 -11.92 3.67 16.58
C GLU A 121 -13.06 3.00 15.79
N LEU A 122 -13.89 2.23 16.49
CA LEU A 122 -14.74 1.20 15.89
C LEU A 122 -15.90 1.77 15.05
N GLN A 123 -16.47 2.91 15.46
CA GLN A 123 -17.48 3.59 14.66
C GLN A 123 -16.91 4.07 13.31
N ASP A 124 -15.76 4.76 13.34
CA ASP A 124 -15.06 5.21 12.13
C ASP A 124 -14.70 4.01 11.24
N SER A 125 -14.22 2.92 11.84
CA SER A 125 -13.91 1.67 11.14
C SER A 125 -15.13 1.13 10.40
N SER A 126 -16.29 1.06 11.06
CA SER A 126 -17.55 0.61 10.44
C SER A 126 -17.95 1.50 9.26
N ASP A 127 -17.95 2.83 9.44
CA ASP A 127 -18.36 3.78 8.40
C ASP A 127 -17.45 3.73 7.16
N HIS A 128 -16.15 3.53 7.39
CA HIS A 128 -15.15 3.40 6.32
C HIS A 128 -15.26 2.06 5.59
N LEU A 129 -15.52 0.96 6.31
CA LEU A 129 -15.74 -0.35 5.70
C LEU A 129 -16.98 -0.35 4.81
N ASP A 130 -18.07 0.24 5.29
CA ASP A 130 -19.29 0.47 4.51
C ASP A 130 -19.01 1.25 3.22
N THR A 131 -18.14 2.26 3.30
CA THR A 131 -17.75 3.07 2.14
C THR A 131 -16.93 2.25 1.16
N ALA A 132 -15.98 1.45 1.63
CA ALA A 132 -15.19 0.55 0.79
C ALA A 132 -16.09 -0.46 0.05
N ILE A 133 -17.01 -1.12 0.77
CA ILE A 133 -17.97 -2.08 0.21
C ILE A 133 -18.90 -1.47 -0.83
N LYS A 134 -19.38 -0.23 -0.60
CA LYS A 134 -20.20 0.49 -1.57
C LYS A 134 -19.44 0.79 -2.87
N LEU A 135 -18.13 1.02 -2.79
CA LEU A 135 -17.28 1.27 -3.95
C LEU A 135 -16.85 -0.02 -4.65
N ASP A 136 -16.56 -1.07 -3.89
CA ASP A 136 -16.21 -2.40 -4.38
C ASP A 136 -16.74 -3.49 -3.45
N LYS A 137 -17.69 -4.29 -3.95
CA LYS A 137 -18.37 -5.33 -3.17
C LYS A 137 -17.47 -6.51 -2.81
N THR A 138 -16.31 -6.67 -3.45
CA THR A 138 -15.39 -7.77 -3.08
C THR A 138 -14.95 -7.66 -1.62
N PHE A 139 -14.88 -6.43 -1.09
CA PHE A 139 -14.54 -6.18 0.31
C PHE A 139 -15.55 -6.76 1.31
N GLU A 140 -16.80 -7.05 0.93
CA GLU A 140 -17.73 -7.78 1.82
C GLU A 140 -17.15 -9.14 2.22
N LYS A 141 -16.50 -9.82 1.27
CA LYS A 141 -15.89 -11.11 1.52
C LYS A 141 -14.52 -10.97 2.18
N GLU A 142 -13.70 -10.03 1.72
CA GLU A 142 -12.35 -9.84 2.25
C GLU A 142 -12.38 -9.42 3.73
N ALA A 143 -13.36 -8.60 4.13
CA ALA A 143 -13.47 -8.12 5.50
C ALA A 143 -13.77 -9.21 6.54
N VAL A 144 -14.41 -10.32 6.13
CA VAL A 144 -14.86 -11.37 7.06
C VAL A 144 -13.69 -12.04 7.77
N ASP A 145 -12.61 -12.30 7.02
CA ASP A 145 -11.44 -13.03 7.51
C ASP A 145 -10.24 -12.11 7.80
N ASP A 146 -10.41 -10.78 7.66
CA ASP A 146 -9.33 -9.83 7.90
C ASP A 146 -9.04 -9.69 9.41
N PRO A 147 -7.84 -10.08 9.89
CA PRO A 147 -7.50 -10.02 11.30
C PRO A 147 -7.50 -8.58 11.85
N ASP A 148 -7.21 -7.57 11.02
CA ASP A 148 -7.19 -6.17 11.44
C ASP A 148 -8.60 -5.67 11.82
N LEU A 149 -9.65 -6.33 11.33
CA LEU A 149 -11.05 -6.01 11.61
C LEU A 149 -11.65 -6.79 12.79
N THR A 150 -10.88 -7.63 13.48
CA THR A 150 -11.36 -8.44 14.62
C THR A 150 -12.05 -7.58 15.68
N ALA A 151 -11.46 -6.44 16.05
CA ALA A 151 -12.01 -5.56 17.08
C ALA A 151 -13.35 -4.92 16.64
N LEU A 152 -13.48 -4.55 15.36
CA LEU A 152 -14.74 -4.09 14.78
C LEU A 152 -15.82 -5.18 14.89
N TRP A 153 -15.50 -6.41 14.51
CA TRP A 153 -16.46 -7.51 14.54
C TRP A 153 -16.95 -7.86 15.94
N ASP A 154 -16.05 -7.84 16.92
CA ASP A 154 -16.42 -8.10 18.31
C ASP A 154 -17.30 -6.99 18.88
N TRP A 155 -17.03 -5.73 18.50
CA TRP A 155 -17.89 -4.60 18.87
C TRP A 155 -19.28 -4.68 18.27
N LEU A 156 -19.40 -4.98 16.97
CA LEU A 156 -20.69 -5.14 16.30
C LEU A 156 -21.55 -6.23 16.96
N LYS A 157 -20.94 -7.37 17.34
CA LYS A 157 -21.66 -8.45 18.07
C LYS A 157 -22.10 -8.03 19.48
N SER A 158 -21.41 -7.09 20.11
CA SER A 158 -21.72 -6.62 21.46
C SER A 158 -22.78 -5.53 21.51
N ASP A 159 -22.98 -4.83 20.40
CA ASP A 159 -23.98 -3.75 20.23
C ASP A 159 -25.33 -4.26 19.67
N THR A 160 -25.45 -5.59 19.44
CA THR A 160 -26.68 -6.26 19.00
C THR A 160 -27.33 -7.05 20.14
#